data_AF-A0A2N5NB92-F1
#
_entry.id   AF-A0A2N5NB92-F1
#
_cell.length_a   1.000
_cell.length_b   1.000
_cell.length_c   1.000
_cell.angle_alpha   90.00
_cell.angle_beta   90.00
_cell.angle_gamma   90.00
#
_symmetry.space_group_name_H-M   'P 1'
#
loop_
_entity.id
_entity.type
_entity.pdbx_description
1 polymer ?
#
loop_
_entity_poly.entity_id
_entity_poly.type
_entity_poly.pdbx_seq_one_letter_code
_entity_poly.pdbx_strand_id
1 'polypeptide(L)' 'MISRLNRIEGQIRGVKGMIERDTYCDDVLNQIAAIQSALNSVGKLLLEGHMKSCVVERIQAGESEVIDELLITVNKLMK' A
#
# COMPACT_ATOMS: atom_id res chain seq x y z
N MET A 1 -11.83 -0.46 2.78
CA MET A 1 -10.65 -0.65 1.92
C MET A 1 -10.88 -0.11 0.51
N ILE A 2 -11.93 -0.56 -0.17
CA ILE A 2 -12.28 -0.14 -1.54
C ILE A 2 -12.37 1.38 -1.72
N SER A 3 -13.02 2.10 -0.79
CA SER A 3 -13.10 3.57 -0.86
C SER A 3 -11.74 4.28 -0.87
N ARG A 4 -10.72 3.72 -0.20
CA ARG A 4 -9.36 4.26 -0.22
C ARG A 4 -8.67 4.01 -1.55
N LEU A 5 -8.86 2.81 -2.12
CA LEU A 5 -8.34 2.46 -3.45
C LEU A 5 -8.98 3.31 -4.55
N ASN A 6 -10.29 3.53 -4.51
CA ASN A 6 -10.99 4.41 -5.46
C ASN A 6 -10.45 5.84 -5.42
N ARG A 7 -10.08 6.34 -4.22
CA ARG A 7 -9.46 7.66 -4.07
C ARG A 7 -8.07 7.69 -4.71
N ILE A 8 -7.25 6.67 -4.46
CA ILE A 8 -5.91 6.54 -5.05
C ILE A 8 -5.99 6.47 -6.58
N GLU A 9 -6.93 5.71 -7.12
CA GLU A 9 -7.20 5.66 -8.56
C GLU A 9 -7.54 7.04 -9.14
N GLY A 10 -8.37 7.82 -8.43
CA GLY A 10 -8.66 9.21 -8.77
C GLY A 10 -7.41 10.10 -8.77
N GLN A 11 -6.52 9.94 -7.79
CA GLN A 11 -5.25 10.67 -7.75
C GLN A 11 -4.33 10.31 -8.93
N ILE A 12 -4.26 9.03 -9.30
CA ILE A 12 -3.49 8.56 -10.47
C ILE A 12 -4.02 9.19 -11.76
N ARG A 13 -5.35 9.22 -11.94
CA ARG A 13 -5.96 9.95 -13.07
C ARG A 13 -5.62 11.45 -13.04
N GLY A 14 -5.61 12.06 -11.85
CA GLY A 14 -5.20 13.44 -11.66
C GLY A 14 -3.76 13.70 -12.15
N VAL A 15 -2.81 12.87 -11.74
CA VAL A 15 -1.40 12.94 -12.17
C VAL A 15 -1.27 12.82 -13.68
N LYS A 16 -1.99 11.86 -14.29
CA LYS A 16 -2.01 11.72 -15.76
C LYS A 16 -2.43 13.03 -16.43
N GLY A 17 -3.51 13.63 -15.98
CA GLY A 17 -3.99 14.91 -16.52
C GLY A 17 -3.01 16.08 -16.27
N MET A 18 -2.27 16.08 -15.16
CA MET A 18 -1.25 17.10 -14.90
C MET A 18 -0.10 17.01 -15.91
N ILE A 19 0.35 15.78 -16.23
CA ILE A 19 1.38 15.53 -17.23
C ILE A 19 0.89 15.96 -18.62
N GLU A 20 -0.33 15.60 -19.00
CA GLU A 20 -0.92 15.99 -20.29
C GLU A 20 -1.05 17.51 -20.46
N ARG A 21 -1.18 18.25 -19.36
CA ARG A 21 -1.25 19.72 -19.34
C ARG A 21 0.09 20.41 -19.14
N ASP A 22 1.20 19.66 -19.14
CA ASP A 22 2.56 20.17 -18.89
C ASP A 22 2.65 20.98 -17.58
N THR A 23 2.00 20.46 -16.54
CA THR A 23 2.00 21.09 -15.20
C THR A 23 3.41 21.05 -14.60
N TYR A 24 3.75 22.05 -13.78
CA TYR A 24 5.05 22.16 -13.13
C TYR A 24 5.47 20.86 -12.43
N CYS A 25 6.71 20.42 -12.70
CA CYS A 25 7.20 19.09 -12.31
C CYS A 25 7.08 18.84 -10.80
N ASP A 26 7.36 19.84 -9.95
CA ASP A 26 7.32 19.65 -8.50
C ASP A 26 5.89 19.36 -8.02
N ASP A 27 4.86 19.94 -8.65
CA ASP A 27 3.46 19.65 -8.31
C ASP A 27 3.09 18.21 -8.66
N VAL A 28 3.56 17.73 -9.82
CA VAL A 28 3.38 16.33 -10.24
C VAL A 28 4.07 15.39 -9.25
N LEU A 29 5.32 15.69 -8.88
CA LEU A 29 6.09 14.91 -7.91
C LEU A 29 5.43 14.89 -6.53
N ASN A 30 4.89 16.03 -6.08
CA ASN A 30 4.13 16.12 -4.83
C ASN A 30 2.87 15.24 -4.85
N GLN A 31 2.15 15.19 -5.96
CA GLN A 31 0.99 14.29 -6.11
C GLN A 31 1.40 12.81 -6.14
N ILE A 32 2.52 12.48 -6.78
CA ILE A 32 3.08 11.11 -6.76
C ILE A 32 3.44 10.71 -5.33
N ALA A 33 4.11 11.57 -4.57
CA ALA A 33 4.44 11.32 -3.16
C ALA A 33 3.18 11.12 -2.30
N ALA A 34 2.12 11.89 -2.55
CA ALA A 34 0.83 11.71 -1.87
C ALA A 34 0.18 10.35 -2.21
N ILE A 35 0.28 9.88 -3.45
CA ILE A 35 -0.20 8.57 -3.88
C ILE A 35 0.59 7.45 -3.19
N GLN A 36 1.92 7.54 -3.16
CA GLN A 36 2.78 6.57 -2.47
C GLN A 36 2.43 6.47 -0.98
N SER A 37 2.26 7.60 -0.30
CA SER A 37 1.83 7.64 1.10
C SER A 37 0.45 6.99 1.31
N ALA A 38 -0.50 7.25 0.42
CA ALA A 38 -1.83 6.63 0.46
C ALA A 38 -1.78 5.11 0.25
N LEU A 39 -0.94 4.63 -0.68
CA LEU A 39 -0.70 3.19 -0.89
C LEU A 39 -0.05 2.53 0.32
N ASN A 40 0.95 3.17 0.93
CA ASN A 40 1.59 2.67 2.15
C ASN A 40 0.58 2.56 3.31
N SER A 41 -0.32 3.54 3.43
CA SER A 41 -1.41 3.50 4.42
C SER A 41 -2.34 2.31 4.21
N VAL A 42 -2.71 2.01 2.96
CA VAL A 42 -3.52 0.85 2.60
C VAL A 42 -2.78 -0.46 2.89
N GLY A 43 -1.50 -0.54 2.49
CA GLY A 43 -0.65 -1.71 2.75
C GLY A 43 -0.53 -2.03 4.23
N LYS A 44 -0.33 -1.02 5.08
CA LYS A 44 -0.29 -1.18 6.54
C LYS A 44 -1.58 -1.75 7.11
N LEU A 45 -2.74 -1.25 6.67
CA LEU A 45 -4.04 -1.73 7.13
C LEU A 45 -4.30 -3.19 6.71
N LEU A 46 -3.90 -3.55 5.48
CA LEU A 46 -4.00 -4.95 5.02
C LEU A 46 -3.07 -5.88 5.80
N LEU A 47 -1.83 -5.44 6.04
CA LEU A 47 -0.86 -6.18 6.84
C LEU A 47 -1.37 -6.41 8.27
N GLU A 48 -1.92 -5.37 8.91
CA GLU A 48 -2.51 -5.48 10.24
C GLU A 48 -3.65 -6.52 10.28
N GLY A 49 -4.53 -6.51 9.27
CA GLY A 49 -5.58 -7.51 9.14
C GLY A 49 -5.02 -8.92 8.98
N HIS A 50 -4.05 -9.10 8.08
CA HIS A 50 -3.40 -10.38 7.84
C HIS A 50 -2.70 -10.94 9.08
N MET A 51 -2.01 -10.08 9.85
CA MET A 51 -1.37 -10.47 11.10
C MET A 51 -2.40 -10.92 12.14
N LYS A 52 -3.53 -10.22 12.26
CA LYS A 52 -4.56 -10.50 13.27
C LYS A 52 -5.45 -11.71 12.95
N SER A 53 -5.52 -12.15 11.70
CA SER A 53 -6.27 -13.34 11.28
C SER A 53 -5.34 -14.47 10.87
N CYS A 54 -4.93 -14.49 9.60
CA CYS A 54 -4.26 -15.62 8.98
C CYS A 54 -2.97 -16.04 9.71
N VAL A 55 -2.15 -15.07 10.13
CA VAL A 55 -0.89 -15.38 10.82
C VAL A 55 -1.15 -15.98 12.19
N VAL A 56 -2.06 -15.39 12.98
CA VAL A 56 -2.42 -15.91 14.32
C VAL A 56 -3.01 -17.31 14.21
N GLU A 57 -3.91 -17.54 13.25
CA GLU A 57 -4.52 -18.85 13.02
C GLU A 57 -3.48 -19.92 12.68
N ARG A 58 -2.54 -19.62 11.78
CA ARG A 58 -1.47 -20.56 11.39
C ARG A 58 -0.50 -20.86 12.52
N ILE A 59 -0.12 -19.84 13.31
CA ILE A 59 0.71 -20.05 14.51
C ILE A 59 0.01 -20.97 15.51
N GLN A 60 -1.30 -20.78 15.73
CA GLN A 60 -2.09 -21.64 16.62
C GLN A 60 -2.21 -23.07 16.11
N ALA A 61 -2.15 -23.27 14.79
CA ALA A 61 -2.09 -24.59 14.15
C ALA A 61 -0.68 -25.24 14.20
N GLY A 62 0.33 -24.54 14.73
CA GLY A 62 1.71 -25.03 14.80
C GLY A 62 2.57 -24.73 13.56
N GLU A 63 2.03 -24.00 12.59
CA GLU A 63 2.70 -23.65 11.33
C GLU A 63 3.57 -22.39 11.51
N SER A 64 4.76 -22.57 12.08
CA SER A 64 5.66 -21.46 12.42
C SER A 64 6.32 -20.80 11.19
N GLU A 65 6.36 -21.50 10.05
CA GLU A 65 6.90 -21.02 8.78
C GLU A 65 6.17 -19.78 8.23
N VAL A 66 4.93 -19.53 8.67
CA VAL A 66 4.18 -18.31 8.33
C VAL A 66 4.92 -17.03 8.73
N ILE A 67 5.79 -17.09 9.75
CA ILE A 67 6.59 -15.94 10.18
C ILE A 67 7.63 -15.56 9.10
N ASP A 68 8.23 -16.54 8.43
CA ASP A 68 9.20 -16.29 7.37
C ASP A 68 8.51 -15.65 6.14
N GLU A 69 7.32 -16.14 5.78
CA GLU A 69 6.48 -15.56 4.73
C GLU A 69 6.09 -14.09 5.06
N LEU A 70 5.74 -13.84 6.32
CA LEU A 70 5.41 -12.50 6.81
C LEU A 70 6.62 -11.57 6.69
N LEU A 71 7.82 -12.01 7.10
CA LEU A 71 9.05 -11.23 7.00
C LEU A 71 9.39 -10.85 5.55
N ILE A 72 9.19 -11.77 4.60
CA ILE A 72 9.35 -11.48 3.16
C ILE A 72 8.38 -10.37 2.72
N THR A 73 7.14 -10.42 3.19
CA THR A 73 6.11 -9.44 2.83
C THR A 73 6.39 -8.07 3.46
N VAL A 74 6.77 -8.02 4.74
CA VAL A 74 7.13 -6.79 5.46
C VAL A 74 8.32 -6.09 4.80
N ASN A 75 9.36 -6.84 4.43
CA ASN A 75 10.53 -6.28 3.74
C ASN A 75 10.19 -5.64 2.39
N LYS A 76 9.15 -6.10 1.69
CA LYS A 76 8.69 -5.47 0.44
C LYS A 76 7.95 -4.15 0.70
N LEU A 77 7.23 -4.04 1.82
CA LEU A 77 6.46 -2.85 2.18
C LEU A 77 7.31 -1.74 2.83
N MET A 78 8.51 -2.07 3.29
CA MET A 78 9.45 -1.11 3.89
C MET A 78 10.44 -0.47 2.89
N LYS A 79 10.42 -0.92 1.64
CA LYS A 79 11.18 -0.30 0.53
C LYS A 79 10.44 0.92 0.01
#